data_AF-A0A7X3WFB7-F1
#
_entry.id   AF-A0A7X3WFB7-F1
#
_cell.length_a   1.000
_cell.length_b   1.000
_cell.length_c   1.000
_cell.angle_alpha   90.00
_cell.angle_beta   90.00
_cell.angle_gamma   90.00
#
_symmetry.space_group_name_H-M   'P 1'
#
loop_
_entity.id
_entity.type
_entity.pdbx_description
1 polymer ?
#
loop_
_entity_poly.entity_id
_entity_poly.type
_entity_poly.pdbx_seq_one_letter_code
_entity_poly.pdbx_strand_id
1 'polypeptide(L)'
;MKLSYISTLCILLITGLLFNGYADRSDCTNLDGAGAVPISEVSSEDLATPNDYDMVVEEDDRDGVVYLALLGGSQPAPNGCGLIPKNDAGQWTGWGGPLNFDNVTIGEGSTTRNHIVIGGTYFERGIGAHSVGTFVYDLTGADYTHFETYAGMSDEKDPGGCGHGGSSHFTFSVDGNVIVETDTLTGSLDGENVEPLKVEFEIPENAQELTIVMGDGGDGLGCDHSCLGDAKLLTSEATAVEPANKLPTIWGHLKSRY
;
A
#
# COMPACT_ATOMS: atom_id res chain seq x y z
N MET A 1 20.58 -60.86 -49.58
CA MET A 1 19.58 -59.91 -50.11
C MET A 1 18.49 -59.74 -49.05
N LYS A 2 18.42 -58.54 -48.42
CA LYS A 2 17.29 -57.89 -47.70
C LYS A 2 16.67 -58.66 -46.49
N LEU A 3 16.24 -58.07 -45.37
CA LEU A 3 16.19 -56.70 -44.83
C LEU A 3 15.95 -56.90 -43.31
N SER A 4 16.71 -56.28 -42.41
CA SER A 4 16.40 -56.27 -40.98
C SER A 4 15.33 -55.22 -40.66
N TYR A 5 14.26 -55.64 -39.97
CA TYR A 5 13.28 -54.74 -39.37
C TYR A 5 13.82 -54.26 -38.02
N ILE A 6 14.14 -52.97 -37.91
CA ILE A 6 14.32 -52.28 -36.62
C ILE A 6 13.15 -51.30 -36.52
N SER A 7 12.23 -51.61 -35.61
CA SER A 7 11.11 -50.74 -35.26
C SER A 7 11.63 -49.73 -34.23
N THR A 8 11.87 -48.50 -34.66
CA THR A 8 12.25 -47.40 -33.77
C THR A 8 10.99 -46.74 -33.23
N LEU A 9 10.66 -47.04 -31.99
CA LEU A 9 9.62 -46.36 -31.22
C LEU A 9 10.17 -44.98 -30.79
N CYS A 10 9.79 -43.92 -31.51
CA CYS A 10 10.06 -42.54 -31.09
C CYS A 10 9.08 -42.15 -29.98
N ILE A 11 9.54 -42.20 -28.73
CA ILE A 11 8.86 -41.57 -27.59
C ILE A 11 9.22 -40.08 -27.63
N LEU A 12 8.30 -39.24 -28.11
CA LEU A 12 8.37 -37.80 -27.91
C LEU A 12 8.06 -37.51 -26.44
N LEU A 13 9.09 -37.24 -25.63
CA LEU A 13 8.94 -36.56 -24.35
C LEU A 13 8.65 -35.08 -24.64
N ILE A 14 7.36 -34.70 -24.58
CA ILE A 14 6.96 -33.30 -24.49
C ILE A 14 7.17 -32.90 -23.04
N THR A 15 8.35 -32.38 -22.72
CA THR A 15 8.56 -31.64 -21.47
C THR A 15 7.80 -30.33 -21.58
N GLY A 16 6.59 -30.29 -21.03
CA GLY A 16 5.87 -29.04 -20.78
C GLY A 16 6.66 -28.23 -19.76
N LEU A 17 7.49 -27.30 -20.25
CA LEU A 17 8.00 -26.20 -19.45
C LEU A 17 6.79 -25.31 -19.12
N LEU A 18 6.22 -25.52 -17.94
CA LEU A 18 5.33 -24.54 -17.33
C LEU A 18 6.20 -23.32 -17.02
N PHE A 19 6.18 -22.33 -17.90
CA PHE A 19 6.63 -20.99 -17.56
C PHE A 19 5.64 -20.45 -16.54
N ASN A 20 5.96 -20.60 -15.25
CA ASN A 20 5.40 -19.71 -14.24
C ASN A 20 5.98 -18.33 -14.55
N GLY A 21 5.25 -17.55 -15.35
CA GLY A 21 5.60 -16.16 -15.60
C GLY A 21 5.48 -15.42 -14.27
N TYR A 22 6.61 -14.99 -13.72
CA TYR A 22 6.60 -13.93 -12.73
C TYR A 22 6.10 -12.68 -13.46
N ALA A 23 5.07 -12.03 -12.91
CA ALA A 23 4.57 -10.78 -13.46
C ALA A 23 5.58 -9.67 -13.13
N ASP A 24 6.12 -9.03 -14.15
CA ASP A 24 6.91 -7.81 -13.98
C ASP A 24 5.98 -6.63 -13.71
N ARG A 25 6.52 -5.52 -13.20
CA ARG A 25 5.74 -4.29 -12.94
C ARG A 25 4.98 -3.80 -14.17
N SER A 26 5.52 -4.01 -15.37
CA SER A 26 4.88 -3.66 -16.64
C SER A 26 3.65 -4.51 -16.99
N ASP A 27 3.50 -5.67 -16.35
CA ASP A 27 2.40 -6.61 -16.59
C ASP A 27 1.20 -6.35 -15.67
N CYS A 28 1.35 -5.42 -14.72
CA CYS A 28 0.33 -5.08 -13.75
C CYS A 28 -0.85 -4.35 -14.42
N THR A 29 -2.07 -4.78 -14.12
CA THR A 29 -3.30 -4.17 -14.63
C THR A 29 -4.05 -3.44 -13.52
N ASN A 30 -4.84 -2.42 -13.88
CA ASN A 30 -5.64 -1.60 -12.95
C ASN A 30 -4.79 -0.81 -11.95
N LEU A 31 -3.59 -0.44 -12.37
CA LEU A 31 -2.76 0.53 -11.66
C LEU A 31 -3.36 1.93 -11.87
N ASP A 32 -3.41 2.70 -10.79
CA ASP A 32 -3.61 4.15 -10.77
C ASP A 32 -5.03 4.64 -11.11
N GLY A 33 -6.04 3.78 -11.01
CA GLY A 33 -7.44 4.22 -11.06
C GLY A 33 -7.83 4.89 -12.38
N ALA A 34 -7.86 4.16 -13.49
CA ALA A 34 -8.22 4.75 -14.79
C ALA A 34 -9.48 5.65 -14.72
N GLY A 35 -9.31 6.95 -15.00
CA GLY A 35 -10.36 7.96 -14.85
C GLY A 35 -10.42 8.61 -13.46
N ALA A 36 -9.38 8.45 -12.64
CA ALA A 36 -9.22 9.16 -11.39
C ALA A 36 -9.28 10.67 -11.63
N VAL A 37 -9.80 11.39 -10.63
CA VAL A 37 -9.83 12.84 -10.69
C VAL A 37 -8.39 13.35 -10.76
N PRO A 38 -8.08 14.25 -11.72
CA PRO A 38 -6.74 14.81 -11.84
C PRO A 38 -6.31 15.54 -10.57
N ILE A 39 -5.05 15.33 -10.20
CA ILE A 39 -4.34 16.10 -9.17
C ILE A 39 -3.69 17.35 -9.76
N SER A 40 -3.39 18.33 -8.91
CA SER A 40 -2.77 19.60 -9.32
C SER A 40 -1.53 19.91 -8.49
N GLU A 41 -0.36 19.91 -9.13
CA GLU A 41 0.86 20.41 -8.49
C GLU A 41 0.79 21.93 -8.29
N VAL A 42 1.04 22.39 -7.08
CA VAL A 42 1.01 23.80 -6.68
C VAL A 42 2.28 24.15 -5.89
N SER A 43 2.53 25.44 -5.67
CA SER A 43 3.67 25.89 -4.87
C SER A 43 3.47 25.78 -3.37
N SER A 44 2.21 25.65 -2.95
CA SER A 44 1.72 25.51 -1.58
C SER A 44 0.32 24.93 -1.72
N GLU A 45 0.03 23.86 -0.99
CA GLU A 45 -1.32 23.28 -0.91
C GLU A 45 -2.34 24.27 -0.32
N ASP A 46 -3.63 24.07 -0.63
CA ASP A 46 -4.73 24.83 -0.07
C ASP A 46 -5.87 23.89 0.33
N LEU A 47 -6.19 23.86 1.62
CA LEU A 47 -7.30 23.11 2.20
C LEU A 47 -8.64 23.24 1.45
N ALA A 48 -8.90 24.38 0.81
CA ALA A 48 -10.13 24.61 0.05
C ALA A 48 -10.12 23.98 -1.36
N THR A 49 -8.98 23.44 -1.79
CA THR A 49 -8.75 22.84 -3.11
C THR A 49 -8.48 21.34 -2.94
N PRO A 50 -9.45 20.47 -3.27
CA PRO A 50 -9.24 19.03 -3.13
C PRO A 50 -8.10 18.51 -4.00
N ASN A 51 -7.22 17.70 -3.41
CA ASN A 51 -6.10 17.02 -4.07
C ASN A 51 -5.18 17.94 -4.90
N ASP A 52 -4.95 19.18 -4.47
CA ASP A 52 -3.71 19.86 -4.82
C ASP A 52 -2.56 19.36 -3.94
N TYR A 53 -1.33 19.49 -4.43
CA TYR A 53 -0.16 18.98 -3.72
C TYR A 53 1.06 19.83 -4.02
N ASP A 54 1.95 19.97 -3.05
CA ASP A 54 3.24 20.64 -3.18
C ASP A 54 4.42 19.72 -2.83
N MET A 55 4.13 18.49 -2.38
CA MET A 55 5.09 17.44 -2.11
C MET A 55 4.74 16.15 -2.87
N VAL A 56 5.76 15.39 -3.26
CA VAL A 56 5.60 14.10 -3.92
C VAL A 56 6.51 13.06 -3.26
N VAL A 57 5.95 11.88 -3.01
CA VAL A 57 6.68 10.66 -2.68
C VAL A 57 6.56 9.72 -3.87
N GLU A 58 7.66 9.65 -4.62
CA GLU A 58 7.83 8.80 -5.80
C GLU A 58 7.91 7.31 -5.41
N GLU A 59 7.60 6.43 -6.36
CA GLU A 59 7.80 4.98 -6.22
C GLU A 59 9.28 4.66 -5.95
N ASP A 60 9.53 3.85 -4.92
CA ASP A 60 10.85 3.36 -4.53
C ASP A 60 11.19 2.09 -5.33
N ASP A 61 12.02 2.24 -6.36
CA ASP A 61 12.38 1.21 -7.33
C ASP A 61 13.59 0.34 -6.90
N ARG A 62 14.05 0.47 -5.66
CA ARG A 62 15.19 -0.30 -5.14
C ARG A 62 14.87 -1.79 -5.05
N ASP A 63 15.88 -2.61 -5.34
CA ASP A 63 15.81 -4.06 -5.09
C ASP A 63 15.50 -4.34 -3.61
N GLY A 64 14.63 -5.31 -3.38
CA GLY A 64 14.17 -5.68 -2.03
C GLY A 64 13.05 -4.82 -1.46
N VAL A 65 12.56 -3.80 -2.18
CA VAL A 65 11.32 -3.09 -1.84
C VAL A 65 10.13 -3.85 -2.40
N VAL A 66 9.14 -4.13 -1.55
CA VAL A 66 7.91 -4.81 -1.93
C VAL A 66 6.72 -3.97 -1.50
N TYR A 67 6.07 -3.32 -2.46
CA TYR A 67 4.84 -2.58 -2.19
C TYR A 67 3.70 -3.51 -1.77
N LEU A 68 2.90 -3.04 -0.81
CA LEU A 68 1.57 -3.59 -0.60
C LEU A 68 0.68 -3.12 -1.75
N ALA A 69 -0.04 -4.04 -2.37
CA ALA A 69 -0.89 -3.80 -3.51
C ALA A 69 -2.27 -4.42 -3.26
N LEU A 70 -3.31 -3.87 -3.87
CA LEU A 70 -4.63 -4.52 -3.84
C LEU A 70 -4.83 -5.47 -5.02
N LEU A 71 -4.20 -5.18 -6.16
CA LEU A 71 -4.44 -5.85 -7.43
C LEU A 71 -3.15 -6.11 -8.19
N GLY A 72 -3.17 -7.12 -9.06
CA GLY A 72 -2.01 -7.49 -9.89
C GLY A 72 -0.88 -8.18 -9.13
N GLY A 73 -0.76 -7.94 -7.83
CA GLY A 73 0.21 -8.60 -6.96
C GLY A 73 -0.07 -10.09 -6.76
N SER A 74 0.83 -10.75 -6.03
CA SER A 74 0.72 -12.16 -5.68
C SER A 74 0.94 -12.39 -4.20
N GLN A 75 0.62 -13.61 -3.76
CA GLN A 75 0.85 -14.08 -2.41
C GLN A 75 1.01 -15.62 -2.42
N PRO A 76 1.68 -16.23 -1.42
CA PRO A 76 2.38 -15.55 -0.31
C PRO A 76 3.67 -14.85 -0.77
N ALA A 77 4.27 -15.30 -1.88
CA ALA A 77 5.40 -14.61 -2.48
C ALA A 77 4.92 -13.42 -3.33
N PRO A 78 5.56 -12.24 -3.24
CA PRO A 78 5.21 -11.07 -4.04
C PRO A 78 5.67 -11.25 -5.49
N ASN A 79 5.15 -10.40 -6.38
CA ASN A 79 5.63 -10.23 -7.75
C ASN A 79 5.96 -8.74 -8.00
N GLY A 80 6.25 -8.36 -9.25
CA GLY A 80 6.61 -6.98 -9.59
C GLY A 80 5.50 -5.95 -9.36
N CYS A 81 4.24 -6.35 -9.16
CA CYS A 81 3.16 -5.45 -8.77
C CYS A 81 3.14 -5.19 -7.27
N GLY A 82 3.51 -6.19 -6.46
CA GLY A 82 3.51 -6.14 -5.01
C GLY A 82 2.97 -7.40 -4.34
N LEU A 83 2.74 -7.30 -3.04
CA LEU A 83 2.11 -8.32 -2.20
C LEU A 83 0.63 -7.97 -2.00
N ILE A 84 -0.28 -8.91 -2.28
CA ILE A 84 -1.74 -8.71 -2.10
C ILE A 84 -2.27 -9.28 -0.78
N PRO A 85 -3.37 -8.74 -0.23
CA PRO A 85 -3.99 -9.28 0.97
C PRO A 85 -4.53 -10.70 0.75
N LYS A 86 -4.44 -11.55 1.78
CA LYS A 86 -4.99 -12.92 1.83
C LYS A 86 -6.44 -12.98 2.24
N ASN A 87 -6.95 -11.95 2.89
CA ASN A 87 -8.31 -11.91 3.40
C ASN A 87 -9.34 -11.54 2.33
N ASP A 88 -10.62 -11.74 2.63
CA ASP A 88 -11.70 -11.49 1.68
C ASP A 88 -11.78 -10.01 1.29
N ALA A 89 -11.88 -9.72 -0.01
CA ALA A 89 -11.89 -8.34 -0.51
C ALA A 89 -13.09 -7.51 0.00
N GLY A 90 -14.16 -8.16 0.46
CA GLY A 90 -15.29 -7.50 1.13
C GLY A 90 -14.94 -6.93 2.51
N GLN A 91 -13.75 -7.21 3.04
CA GLN A 91 -13.26 -6.65 4.30
C GLN A 91 -12.34 -5.43 4.11
N TRP A 92 -11.92 -5.14 2.87
CA TRP A 92 -10.92 -4.10 2.59
C TRP A 92 -11.46 -2.68 2.73
N THR A 93 -12.78 -2.48 2.64
CA THR A 93 -13.41 -1.17 2.75
C THR A 93 -14.81 -1.29 3.34
N GLY A 94 -15.18 -0.33 4.19
CA GLY A 94 -16.50 -0.28 4.81
C GLY A 94 -17.59 0.26 3.87
N TRP A 95 -17.19 1.06 2.88
CA TRP A 95 -18.09 1.68 1.91
C TRP A 95 -17.46 1.81 0.51
N GLY A 96 -18.30 2.03 -0.51
CA GLY A 96 -17.87 2.39 -1.86
C GLY A 96 -17.27 1.25 -2.69
N GLY A 97 -17.02 0.09 -2.08
CA GLY A 97 -16.38 -1.06 -2.71
C GLY A 97 -17.10 -1.62 -3.95
N PRO A 98 -16.41 -2.47 -4.73
CA PRO A 98 -15.09 -3.05 -4.45
C PRO A 98 -13.91 -2.09 -4.71
N LEU A 99 -12.79 -2.31 -4.03
CA LEU A 99 -11.50 -1.70 -4.38
C LEU A 99 -10.91 -2.43 -5.59
N ASN A 100 -11.23 -1.92 -6.78
CA ASN A 100 -10.89 -2.52 -8.08
C ASN A 100 -9.80 -1.76 -8.86
N PHE A 101 -9.08 -0.86 -8.17
CA PHE A 101 -7.86 -0.22 -8.65
C PHE A 101 -6.83 -0.16 -7.52
N ASP A 102 -5.55 -0.07 -7.88
CA ASP A 102 -4.42 0.10 -6.96
C ASP A 102 -3.92 1.57 -6.99
N ASN A 103 -3.19 2.00 -5.95
CA ASN A 103 -2.59 3.35 -5.85
C ASN A 103 -3.57 4.53 -5.91
N VAL A 104 -4.84 4.30 -5.59
CA VAL A 104 -5.88 5.32 -5.56
C VAL A 104 -6.78 5.13 -4.37
N THR A 105 -7.48 6.20 -4.01
CA THR A 105 -8.56 6.17 -3.03
C THR A 105 -9.80 5.47 -3.58
N ILE A 106 -10.75 5.19 -2.70
CA ILE A 106 -12.06 4.68 -3.08
C ILE A 106 -12.96 5.72 -3.77
N GLY A 107 -12.67 7.02 -3.62
CA GLY A 107 -13.52 8.11 -4.09
C GLY A 107 -14.97 8.02 -3.58
N GLU A 108 -15.88 8.81 -4.16
CA GLU A 108 -17.33 8.83 -3.85
C GLU A 108 -18.13 7.62 -4.40
N GLY A 109 -17.56 6.42 -4.37
CA GLY A 109 -18.26 5.16 -4.69
C GLY A 109 -17.55 4.28 -5.72
N SER A 110 -18.27 3.31 -6.28
CA SER A 110 -17.68 2.18 -7.02
C SER A 110 -17.06 2.53 -8.39
N THR A 111 -17.18 3.78 -8.84
CA THR A 111 -16.69 4.23 -10.16
C THR A 111 -15.85 5.51 -10.14
N THR A 112 -15.61 6.07 -8.96
CA THR A 112 -14.84 7.30 -8.77
C THR A 112 -13.52 6.96 -8.11
N ARG A 113 -12.40 7.48 -8.59
CA ARG A 113 -11.10 7.29 -7.94
C ARG A 113 -10.43 8.65 -7.80
N ASN A 114 -9.64 8.83 -6.77
CA ASN A 114 -8.73 9.96 -6.65
C ASN A 114 -7.33 9.40 -6.40
N HIS A 115 -6.30 10.12 -6.82
CA HIS A 115 -4.94 9.78 -6.40
C HIS A 115 -4.79 9.99 -4.89
N ILE A 116 -3.85 9.28 -4.29
CA ILE A 116 -3.61 9.35 -2.85
C ILE A 116 -2.81 10.62 -2.57
N VAL A 117 -3.51 11.65 -2.12
CA VAL A 117 -2.93 12.86 -1.56
C VAL A 117 -3.33 12.93 -0.08
N ILE A 118 -2.36 13.14 0.79
CA ILE A 118 -2.53 13.28 2.24
C ILE A 118 -1.72 14.50 2.66
N GLY A 119 -2.35 15.53 3.23
CA GLY A 119 -1.62 16.68 3.74
C GLY A 119 -0.81 17.41 2.67
N GLY A 120 -1.33 17.57 1.45
CA GLY A 120 -0.61 18.15 0.33
C GLY A 120 0.53 17.29 -0.23
N THR A 121 0.68 16.04 0.23
CA THR A 121 1.67 15.09 -0.28
C THR A 121 1.02 14.06 -1.20
N TYR A 122 1.39 14.08 -2.49
CA TYR A 122 1.02 13.04 -3.44
C TYR A 122 1.91 11.79 -3.30
N PHE A 123 1.30 10.61 -3.26
CA PHE A 123 1.99 9.32 -3.23
C PHE A 123 1.73 8.52 -4.51
N GLU A 124 2.79 8.15 -5.24
CA GLU A 124 2.65 7.33 -6.45
C GLU A 124 2.18 5.90 -6.16
N ARG A 125 2.52 5.38 -4.98
CA ARG A 125 2.10 4.06 -4.49
C ARG A 125 1.35 4.17 -3.18
N GLY A 126 0.34 3.33 -2.98
CA GLY A 126 -0.37 3.26 -1.70
C GLY A 126 -1.71 2.54 -1.77
N ILE A 127 -2.40 2.54 -0.64
CA ILE A 127 -3.72 1.93 -0.47
C ILE A 127 -4.68 2.97 0.06
N GLY A 128 -5.78 3.22 -0.64
CA GLY A 128 -6.88 4.03 -0.14
C GLY A 128 -8.17 3.24 -0.02
N ALA A 129 -8.91 3.46 1.07
CA ALA A 129 -10.18 2.80 1.35
C ALA A 129 -11.13 3.74 2.08
N HIS A 130 -12.38 3.32 2.26
CA HIS A 130 -13.26 3.92 3.25
C HIS A 130 -13.20 3.07 4.52
N SER A 131 -13.07 3.71 5.68
CA SER A 131 -13.12 3.00 6.96
C SER A 131 -14.47 2.31 7.20
N VAL A 132 -14.56 1.20 7.92
CA VAL A 132 -13.44 0.40 8.43
C VAL A 132 -12.91 -0.52 7.32
N GLY A 133 -11.59 -0.53 7.13
CA GLY A 133 -10.90 -1.42 6.18
C GLY A 133 -9.92 -2.34 6.92
N THR A 134 -9.86 -3.62 6.55
CA THR A 134 -8.91 -4.59 7.10
C THR A 134 -8.15 -5.29 5.98
N PHE A 135 -6.82 -5.26 6.07
CA PHE A 135 -5.91 -5.88 5.13
C PHE A 135 -5.00 -6.84 5.87
N VAL A 136 -4.96 -8.08 5.42
CA VAL A 136 -4.13 -9.13 6.04
C VAL A 136 -3.17 -9.65 4.99
N TYR A 137 -1.87 -9.58 5.25
CA TYR A 137 -0.82 -10.00 4.31
C TYR A 137 -0.08 -11.20 4.85
N ASP A 138 0.16 -12.19 3.98
CA ASP A 138 0.99 -13.34 4.28
C ASP A 138 2.47 -12.96 4.12
N LEU A 139 3.24 -13.07 5.20
CA LEU A 139 4.66 -12.70 5.24
C LEU A 139 5.60 -13.87 4.93
N THR A 140 5.09 -15.07 4.66
CA THR A 140 5.91 -16.28 4.51
C THR A 140 6.59 -16.42 3.16
N GLY A 141 6.25 -15.57 2.19
CA GLY A 141 6.75 -15.67 0.82
C GLY A 141 8.07 -14.98 0.54
N ALA A 142 8.61 -14.20 1.48
CA ALA A 142 9.92 -13.57 1.40
C ALA A 142 10.45 -13.20 2.80
N ASP A 143 11.76 -12.93 2.90
CA ASP A 143 12.41 -12.55 4.15
C ASP A 143 12.29 -11.04 4.41
N TYR A 144 11.08 -10.61 4.77
CA TYR A 144 10.80 -9.23 5.14
C TYR A 144 11.42 -8.88 6.50
N THR A 145 11.97 -7.68 6.61
CA THR A 145 12.69 -7.19 7.78
C THR A 145 12.08 -5.91 8.35
N HIS A 146 11.42 -5.09 7.53
CA HIS A 146 10.82 -3.83 7.95
C HIS A 146 9.51 -3.59 7.20
N PHE A 147 8.62 -2.83 7.83
CA PHE A 147 7.43 -2.25 7.21
C PHE A 147 7.52 -0.73 7.31
N GLU A 148 7.06 -0.03 6.27
CA GLU A 148 6.97 1.42 6.22
C GLU A 148 5.71 1.89 5.50
N THR A 149 5.12 2.99 5.98
CA THR A 149 4.00 3.69 5.30
C THR A 149 3.83 5.11 5.84
N TYR A 150 3.03 5.90 5.16
CA TYR A 150 2.49 7.18 5.59
C TYR A 150 0.97 7.07 5.76
N ALA A 151 0.47 7.12 6.99
CA ALA A 151 -0.95 7.00 7.31
C ALA A 151 -1.62 8.36 7.42
N GLY A 152 -2.85 8.48 6.91
CA GLY A 152 -3.64 9.70 7.05
C GLY A 152 -4.96 9.63 6.28
N MET A 153 -5.66 10.76 6.23
CA MET A 153 -6.92 10.91 5.48
C MET A 153 -6.63 11.48 4.09
N SER A 154 -7.45 11.14 3.11
CA SER A 154 -7.31 11.72 1.77
C SER A 154 -7.81 13.16 1.70
N ASP A 155 -7.04 14.01 1.02
CA ASP A 155 -7.39 15.42 0.73
C ASP A 155 -8.50 15.57 -0.31
N GLU A 156 -9.12 14.48 -0.76
CA GLU A 156 -10.25 14.52 -1.69
C GLU A 156 -11.53 15.08 -1.06
N LYS A 157 -11.58 15.14 0.27
CA LYS A 157 -12.74 15.56 1.05
C LYS A 157 -12.61 17.00 1.52
N ASP A 158 -13.45 17.86 0.96
CA ASP A 158 -13.61 19.23 1.43
C ASP A 158 -14.10 19.25 2.90
N PRO A 159 -13.33 19.84 3.83
CA PRO A 159 -13.75 20.01 5.23
C PRO A 159 -15.07 20.78 5.37
N GLY A 160 -15.37 21.71 4.46
CA GLY A 160 -16.63 22.45 4.47
C GLY A 160 -17.87 21.55 4.39
N GLY A 161 -17.77 20.40 3.72
CA GLY A 161 -18.81 19.38 3.60
C GLY A 161 -18.65 18.20 4.57
N CYS A 162 -17.41 17.88 4.95
CA CYS A 162 -17.05 16.69 5.72
C CYS A 162 -16.44 16.99 7.10
N GLY A 163 -16.68 18.19 7.64
CA GLY A 163 -16.18 18.60 8.95
C GLY A 163 -14.69 18.86 8.94
N HIS A 164 -13.90 17.84 9.30
CA HIS A 164 -12.44 17.88 9.32
C HIS A 164 -11.83 17.00 8.22
N GLY A 165 -12.60 16.62 7.20
CA GLY A 165 -12.11 15.76 6.10
C GLY A 165 -12.15 14.27 6.44
N GLY A 166 -12.94 13.87 7.44
CA GLY A 166 -13.02 12.51 7.96
C GLY A 166 -11.95 12.22 9.00
N SER A 167 -12.11 11.10 9.72
CA SER A 167 -11.17 10.65 10.74
C SER A 167 -10.89 9.15 10.68
N SER A 168 -9.72 8.76 11.16
CA SER A 168 -9.34 7.36 11.27
C SER A 168 -8.27 7.15 12.32
N HIS A 169 -8.19 5.95 12.87
CA HIS A 169 -7.03 5.48 13.61
C HIS A 169 -6.51 4.23 12.90
N PHE A 170 -5.21 4.01 12.92
CA PHE A 170 -4.58 2.92 12.19
C PHE A 170 -3.94 1.95 13.17
N THR A 171 -4.24 0.67 13.00
CA THR A 171 -3.64 -0.40 13.81
C THR A 171 -2.83 -1.33 12.92
N PHE A 172 -1.57 -1.54 13.29
CA PHE A 172 -0.64 -2.43 12.63
C PHE A 172 -0.26 -3.55 13.60
N SER A 173 -0.57 -4.79 13.23
CA SER A 173 -0.30 -5.96 14.06
C SER A 173 0.50 -6.99 13.31
N VAL A 174 1.44 -7.63 13.99
CA VAL A 174 2.19 -8.77 13.45
C VAL A 174 1.87 -10.01 14.28
N ASP A 175 1.44 -11.08 13.61
CA ASP A 175 1.01 -12.34 14.23
C ASP A 175 -0.03 -12.13 15.36
N GLY A 176 -0.94 -11.18 15.15
CA GLY A 176 -1.99 -10.80 16.10
C GLY A 176 -1.55 -9.92 17.28
N ASN A 177 -0.28 -9.53 17.35
CA ASN A 177 0.21 -8.58 18.36
C ASN A 177 0.25 -7.18 17.77
N VAL A 178 -0.41 -6.21 18.41
CA VAL A 178 -0.34 -4.80 18.02
C VAL A 178 1.09 -4.29 18.20
N ILE A 179 1.67 -3.78 17.11
CA ILE A 179 2.99 -3.15 17.09
C ILE A 179 2.84 -1.64 17.17
N VAL A 180 1.94 -1.08 16.36
CA VAL A 180 1.60 0.35 16.34
C VAL A 180 0.09 0.51 16.31
N GLU A 181 -0.41 1.43 17.14
CA GLU A 181 -1.76 1.97 17.07
C GLU A 181 -1.60 3.50 17.10
N THR A 182 -2.15 4.18 16.09
CA THR A 182 -2.06 5.64 16.03
C THR A 182 -3.12 6.28 16.91
N ASP A 183 -2.88 7.52 17.34
CA ASP A 183 -3.99 8.39 17.72
C ASP A 183 -4.94 8.61 16.53
N THR A 184 -6.14 9.15 16.78
CA THR A 184 -7.05 9.54 15.70
C THR A 184 -6.41 10.64 14.85
N LEU A 185 -6.30 10.39 13.55
CA LEU A 185 -5.90 11.33 12.51
C LEU A 185 -7.16 11.88 11.83
N THR A 186 -7.24 13.19 11.67
CA THR A 186 -8.27 13.87 10.86
C THR A 186 -7.67 14.31 9.53
N GLY A 187 -8.48 14.67 8.54
CA GLY A 187 -7.97 15.25 7.28
C GLY A 187 -7.48 16.68 7.41
N SER A 188 -8.02 17.43 8.36
CA SER A 188 -7.65 18.81 8.62
C SER A 188 -7.76 19.15 10.10
N LEU A 189 -6.96 20.13 10.53
CA LEU A 189 -6.96 20.65 11.87
C LEU A 189 -6.55 22.12 11.84
N ASP A 190 -7.24 22.96 12.62
CA ASP A 190 -6.93 24.39 12.74
C ASP A 190 -6.87 25.19 11.41
N GLY A 191 -7.54 24.68 10.36
CA GLY A 191 -7.64 25.33 9.05
C GLY A 191 -6.55 24.95 8.06
N GLU A 192 -5.76 23.91 8.36
CA GLU A 192 -4.72 23.35 7.50
C GLU A 192 -4.99 21.85 7.29
N ASN A 193 -4.54 21.28 6.17
CA ASN A 193 -4.54 19.84 5.98
C ASN A 193 -3.60 19.18 7.01
N VAL A 194 -3.93 17.97 7.45
CA VAL A 194 -3.09 17.20 8.39
C VAL A 194 -2.06 16.41 7.60
N GLU A 195 -0.79 16.70 7.87
CA GLU A 195 0.35 15.99 7.31
C GLU A 195 0.29 14.47 7.54
N PRO A 196 0.78 13.66 6.59
CA PRO A 196 0.82 12.22 6.73
C PRO A 196 1.73 11.78 7.88
N LEU A 197 1.24 10.84 8.70
CA LEU A 197 2.02 10.24 9.78
C LEU A 197 2.89 9.09 9.25
N LYS A 198 4.22 9.23 9.27
CA LYS A 198 5.12 8.10 9.00
C LYS A 198 4.98 7.03 10.09
N VAL A 199 4.71 5.80 9.68
CA VAL A 199 4.74 4.59 10.51
C VAL A 199 5.79 3.65 9.94
N GLU A 200 6.72 3.23 10.80
CA GLU A 200 7.77 2.27 10.45
C GLU A 200 8.09 1.37 11.64
N PHE A 201 8.34 0.09 11.37
CA PHE A 201 8.77 -0.87 12.39
C PHE A 201 9.50 -2.07 11.79
N GLU A 202 10.35 -2.69 12.61
CA GLU A 202 10.99 -3.97 12.30
C GLU A 202 9.96 -5.10 12.30
N ILE A 203 10.03 -5.97 11.29
CA ILE A 203 9.26 -7.21 11.22
C ILE A 203 10.01 -8.29 12.02
N PRO A 204 9.40 -8.88 13.06
CA PRO A 204 10.00 -9.97 13.80
C PRO A 204 10.43 -11.14 12.91
N GLU A 205 11.54 -11.78 13.26
CA GLU A 205 12.01 -12.98 12.55
C GLU A 205 10.92 -14.06 12.55
N ASN A 206 10.72 -14.68 11.38
CA ASN A 206 9.69 -15.71 11.16
C ASN A 206 8.25 -15.23 11.38
N ALA A 207 8.00 -13.91 11.31
CA ALA A 207 6.64 -13.39 11.27
C ALA A 207 5.85 -14.02 10.13
N GLN A 208 4.58 -14.34 10.37
CA GLN A 208 3.72 -15.04 9.41
C GLN A 208 2.71 -14.10 8.78
N GLU A 209 2.27 -13.08 9.52
CA GLU A 209 1.14 -12.26 9.10
C GLU A 209 1.28 -10.79 9.55
N LEU A 210 1.05 -9.87 8.63
CA LEU A 210 0.83 -8.45 8.91
C LEU A 210 -0.67 -8.17 8.76
N THR A 211 -1.30 -7.63 9.79
CA THR A 211 -2.67 -7.11 9.73
C THR A 211 -2.66 -5.60 9.89
N ILE A 212 -3.31 -4.91 8.97
CA ILE A 212 -3.51 -3.46 8.99
C ILE A 212 -5.00 -3.18 9.06
N VAL A 213 -5.42 -2.37 10.01
CA VAL A 213 -6.80 -1.89 10.16
C VAL A 213 -6.83 -0.38 10.02
N MET A 214 -7.68 0.11 9.11
CA MET A 214 -8.11 1.51 9.04
C MET A 214 -9.42 1.62 9.79
N GLY A 215 -9.40 2.26 10.96
CA GLY A 215 -10.52 2.38 11.89
C GLY A 215 -11.40 3.61 11.63
N ASP A 216 -12.46 3.76 12.42
CA ASP A 216 -13.51 4.78 12.27
C ASP A 216 -13.24 6.09 13.03
N GLY A 217 -12.02 6.25 13.56
CA GLY A 217 -11.59 7.43 14.33
C GLY A 217 -12.37 7.73 15.62
N GLY A 218 -13.42 6.96 15.93
CA GLY A 218 -14.27 7.10 17.11
C GLY A 218 -15.45 8.07 16.96
N ASP A 219 -15.65 8.72 15.80
CA ASP A 219 -16.74 9.69 15.57
C ASP A 219 -17.78 9.25 14.52
N GLY A 220 -17.64 8.06 13.95
CA GLY A 220 -18.59 7.47 13.00
C GLY A 220 -17.88 7.01 11.74
N LEU A 221 -18.61 6.87 10.63
CA LEU A 221 -18.04 6.52 9.31
C LEU A 221 -18.13 7.70 8.33
N GLY A 222 -18.10 8.92 8.83
CA GLY A 222 -18.48 10.10 8.08
C GLY A 222 -17.31 10.64 7.26
N CYS A 223 -17.29 10.37 5.95
CA CYS A 223 -16.23 10.83 5.04
C CYS A 223 -14.84 10.23 5.30
N ASP A 224 -14.75 9.08 5.99
CA ASP A 224 -13.48 8.49 6.44
C ASP A 224 -12.73 7.77 5.30
N HIS A 225 -12.19 8.56 4.39
CA HIS A 225 -11.41 8.11 3.24
C HIS A 225 -9.95 7.95 3.64
N SER A 226 -9.67 6.90 4.41
CA SER A 226 -8.35 6.59 4.93
C SER A 226 -7.38 6.11 3.87
N CYS A 227 -6.13 6.52 4.00
CA CYS A 227 -5.06 6.18 3.09
C CYS A 227 -3.79 5.75 3.80
N LEU A 228 -3.03 4.88 3.12
CA LEU A 228 -1.68 4.48 3.42
C LEU A 228 -0.81 4.80 2.20
N GLY A 229 -0.15 5.96 2.21
CA GLY A 229 0.84 6.33 1.22
C GLY A 229 2.11 5.50 1.37
N ASP A 230 2.74 5.15 0.26
CA ASP A 230 4.03 4.46 0.17
C ASP A 230 4.13 3.21 1.09
N ALA A 231 3.04 2.45 1.19
CA ALA A 231 2.94 1.28 2.05
C ALA A 231 3.76 0.10 1.49
N LYS A 232 4.85 -0.28 2.16
CA LYS A 232 5.81 -1.27 1.65
C LYS A 232 6.46 -2.10 2.76
N LEU A 233 6.90 -3.29 2.35
CA LEU A 233 7.76 -4.18 3.10
C LEU A 233 9.17 -4.14 2.49
N LEU A 234 10.19 -4.23 3.33
CA LEU A 234 11.59 -4.23 2.91
C LEU A 234 12.25 -5.55 3.27
N THR A 235 13.00 -6.13 2.33
CA THR A 235 13.87 -7.27 2.60
C THR A 235 15.24 -6.82 3.14
N SER A 236 16.08 -7.78 3.51
CA SER A 236 17.47 -7.51 3.88
C SER A 236 18.28 -6.82 2.77
N GLU A 237 17.90 -6.97 1.49
CA GLU A 237 18.57 -6.32 0.37
C GLU A 237 18.33 -4.81 0.37
N ALA A 238 17.07 -4.38 0.52
CA ALA A 238 16.71 -2.96 0.58
C ALA A 238 17.29 -2.24 1.79
N THR A 239 17.48 -2.96 2.90
CA THR A 239 18.02 -2.41 4.16
C THR A 239 19.56 -2.50 4.24
N ALA A 240 20.20 -3.40 3.49
CA ALA A 240 21.66 -3.48 3.38
C ALA A 240 22.27 -2.34 2.54
N VAL A 241 21.46 -1.65 1.72
CA VAL A 241 21.86 -0.41 1.03
C VAL A 241 21.90 0.73 2.05
N GLU A 242 22.94 0.77 2.88
CA GLU A 242 23.33 2.00 3.58
C GLU A 242 23.79 3.02 2.52
N PRO A 243 23.14 4.20 2.37
CA PRO A 243 23.63 5.18 1.44
C PRO A 243 24.99 5.68 1.93
N ALA A 244 26.01 5.61 1.08
CA ALA A 244 27.37 6.07 1.35
C ALA A 244 27.49 7.57 1.73
N ASN A 245 26.37 8.28 1.90
CA ASN A 245 26.26 9.70 2.20
C ASN A 245 25.22 10.04 3.30
N LYS A 246 25.07 9.25 4.37
CA LYS A 246 24.44 9.79 5.58
C LYS A 246 25.41 10.77 6.28
N LEU A 247 25.12 12.07 6.18
CA LEU A 247 25.48 13.03 7.23
C LEU A 247 24.83 12.52 8.54
N PRO A 248 25.46 12.72 9.72
CA PRO A 248 25.02 12.10 10.97
C PRO A 248 23.64 12.63 11.35
N THR A 249 22.62 11.85 11.04
CA THR A 249 21.27 12.10 11.51
C THR A 249 21.20 11.72 12.99
N ILE A 250 20.75 12.68 13.77
CA ILE A 250 20.41 12.65 15.19
C ILE A 250 19.23 11.71 15.51
N TRP A 251 19.22 10.49 14.96
CA TRP A 251 18.22 9.43 15.21
C TRP A 251 18.41 8.70 16.55
N GLY A 252 18.91 9.44 17.56
CA GLY A 252 18.97 8.99 18.93
C GLY A 252 17.80 9.57 19.70
N HIS A 253 16.86 8.70 20.07
CA HIS A 253 15.76 8.91 21.03
C HIS A 253 14.39 9.34 20.46
N LEU A 254 13.65 8.36 19.93
CA LEU A 254 12.27 8.17 20.38
C LEU A 254 12.26 6.93 21.27
N LYS A 255 12.44 7.18 22.57
CA LYS A 255 12.17 6.19 23.61
C LYS A 255 10.65 5.97 23.63
N SER A 256 10.25 4.71 23.55
CA SER A 256 8.99 4.21 24.08
C SER A 256 8.63 4.93 25.39
N ARG A 257 7.45 5.52 25.46
CA ARG A 257 6.86 5.96 26.73
C ARG A 257 5.47 5.35 26.86
N TYR A 258 5.30 4.67 27.99
CA TYR A 258 4.04 4.28 28.61
C TYR A 258 3.06 5.44 28.74
#